data_AF-A0A176F2Z2-F1
#
_entry.id   AF-A0A176F2Z2-F1
#
_cell.length_a   1.000
_cell.length_b   1.000
_cell.length_c   1.000
_cell.angle_alpha   90.00
_cell.angle_beta   90.00
_cell.angle_gamma   90.00
#
_symmetry.space_group_name_H-M   'P 1'
#
loop_
_entity.id
_entity.type
_entity.pdbx_description
1 polymer ?
#
loop_
_entity_poly.entity_id
_entity_poly.type
_entity_poly.pdbx_seq_one_letter_code
_entity_poly.pdbx_strand_id
1 'polypeptide(L)'
;MLSSTRPEMNALGMLTGSTVLMLPVVLLTDGPPTLALPVQTWAALLALSTLSTALAYLLYFGILARAGAANLMLVTLMIPPVAVALGAGVLGERLSPGAIAGFTLIAIGLIVTDGRAMSRLGQRRAG
;
A
#
# COMPACT_ATOMS: atom_id res chain seq x y z
N MET A 1 4.27 12.24 25.99
CA MET A 1 3.42 13.39 25.61
C MET A 1 2.87 13.35 24.17
N LEU A 2 2.96 12.23 23.43
CA LEU A 2 2.46 12.12 22.04
C LEU A 2 1.34 11.08 21.84
N SER A 3 0.74 10.58 22.92
CA SER A 3 -0.24 9.48 22.86
C SER A 3 -1.70 9.92 22.71
N SER A 4 -1.99 11.22 22.51
CA SER A 4 -3.36 11.75 22.43
C SER A 4 -3.78 12.25 21.05
N THR A 5 -2.88 12.26 20.06
CA THR A 5 -3.25 12.71 18.72
C THR A 5 -4.04 11.61 18.02
N ARG A 6 -5.26 11.95 17.60
CA ARG A 6 -6.13 11.11 16.79
C ARG A 6 -5.34 10.58 15.56
N PRO A 7 -5.30 9.26 15.29
CA PRO A 7 -4.50 8.68 14.20
C PRO A 7 -4.74 9.33 12.83
N GLU A 8 -5.95 9.83 12.61
CA GLU A 8 -6.34 10.57 11.41
C GLU A 8 -5.55 11.87 11.25
N MET A 9 -5.22 12.54 12.36
CA MET A 9 -4.41 13.76 12.39
C MET A 9 -2.96 13.48 11.98
N ASN A 10 -2.44 12.30 12.33
CA ASN A 10 -1.11 11.88 11.90
C ASN A 10 -1.07 11.64 10.38
N ALA A 11 -2.07 10.96 9.81
CA ALA A 11 -2.15 10.80 8.35
C ALA A 11 -2.25 12.15 7.64
N LEU A 12 -3.08 13.06 8.14
CA LEU A 12 -3.19 14.41 7.58
C LEU A 12 -1.86 15.15 7.60
N GLY A 13 -1.14 15.11 8.73
CA GLY A 13 0.18 15.72 8.88
C GLY A 13 1.21 15.11 7.94
N MET A 14 1.25 13.78 7.81
CA MET A 14 2.17 13.07 6.91
C MET A 14 1.91 13.42 5.44
N LEU A 15 0.64 13.38 4.99
CA LEU A 15 0.28 13.67 3.60
C LEU A 15 0.49 15.14 3.24
N THR A 16 0.12 16.05 4.14
CA THR A 16 0.34 17.50 3.94
C THR A 16 1.83 17.82 3.93
N GLY A 17 2.60 17.30 4.89
CA GLY A 17 4.05 17.48 4.95
C GLY A 17 4.75 16.93 3.71
N SER A 18 4.37 15.72 3.27
CA SER A 18 4.89 15.14 2.03
C SER A 18 4.57 16.01 0.81
N THR A 19 3.35 16.55 0.73
CA THR A 19 2.95 17.42 -0.38
C THR A 19 3.79 18.70 -0.41
N VAL A 20 3.95 19.35 0.75
CA VAL A 20 4.75 20.59 0.87
C VAL A 20 6.20 20.36 0.48
N LEU A 21 6.79 19.25 0.91
CA LEU A 21 8.17 18.89 0.57
C LEU A 21 8.34 18.54 -0.92
N MET A 22 7.34 17.90 -1.52
CA MET A 22 7.40 17.47 -2.93
C MET A 22 7.06 18.60 -3.91
N LEU A 23 6.28 19.60 -3.48
CA LEU A 23 5.89 20.76 -4.29
C LEU A 23 7.08 21.45 -5.00
N PRO A 24 8.17 21.85 -4.33
CA PRO A 24 9.29 22.51 -5.00
C PRO A 24 9.99 21.58 -5.99
N VAL A 25 10.08 20.28 -5.69
CA VAL A 25 10.71 19.30 -6.58
C VAL A 25 9.94 19.20 -7.89
N VAL A 26 8.61 19.07 -7.82
CA VAL A 26 7.74 19.01 -9.00
C VAL A 26 7.83 20.30 -9.81
N LEU A 27 7.78 21.47 -9.15
CA LEU A 27 7.87 22.75 -9.87
C LEU A 27 9.21 22.95 -10.58
N LEU A 28 10.31 22.41 -10.04
CA LEU A 28 11.64 22.50 -10.64
C LEU A 28 11.88 21.48 -11.76
N THR A 29 11.19 20.33 -11.73
CA THR A 29 11.42 19.21 -12.67
C THR A 29 10.37 19.14 -13.78
N ASP A 30 9.09 19.20 -13.42
CA ASP A 30 7.96 19.07 -14.35
C ASP A 30 7.35 20.43 -14.72
N GLY A 31 7.69 21.49 -13.97
CA GLY A 31 7.14 22.83 -14.17
C GLY A 31 5.73 23.02 -13.57
N PRO A 32 5.04 24.13 -13.88
CA PRO A 32 3.72 24.40 -13.34
C PRO A 32 2.69 23.37 -13.89
N PRO A 33 1.89 22.74 -13.02
CA PRO A 33 0.94 21.72 -13.45
C PRO A 33 -0.14 22.34 -14.34
N THR A 34 -0.48 21.64 -15.43
CA THR A 34 -1.58 22.05 -16.31
C THR A 34 -2.91 21.66 -15.67
N LEU A 35 -3.82 22.62 -15.49
CA LEU A 35 -5.17 22.34 -14.97
C LEU A 35 -6.17 21.95 -16.07
N ALA A 36 -5.77 22.04 -17.34
CA ALA A 36 -6.56 21.63 -18.50
C ALA A 36 -6.53 20.10 -18.70
N LEU A 37 -6.84 19.34 -17.64
CA LEU A 37 -6.88 17.89 -17.66
C LEU A 37 -8.25 17.38 -18.16
N PRO A 38 -8.30 16.28 -18.93
CA PRO A 38 -9.56 15.62 -19.27
C PRO A 38 -10.36 15.21 -18.03
N VAL A 39 -11.69 15.13 -18.15
CA VAL A 39 -12.57 14.72 -17.05
C VAL A 39 -12.23 13.33 -16.50
N GLN A 40 -11.74 12.45 -17.37
CA GLN A 40 -11.29 11.10 -17.00
C GLN A 40 -10.09 11.16 -16.04
N THR A 41 -9.16 12.08 -16.23
CA THR A 41 -7.99 12.26 -15.35
C THR A 41 -8.44 12.78 -13.98
N TRP A 42 -9.37 13.74 -13.94
CA TRP A 42 -9.95 14.20 -12.68
C TRP A 42 -10.69 13.08 -11.94
N ALA A 43 -11.47 12.28 -12.65
CA ALA A 43 -12.16 11.13 -12.07
C ALA A 43 -11.17 10.08 -11.51
N ALA A 44 -10.09 9.80 -12.23
CA ALA A 44 -9.03 8.90 -11.78
C ALA A 44 -8.31 9.45 -10.54
N LEU A 45 -7.98 10.74 -10.50
CA LEU A 45 -7.37 11.39 -9.33
C LEU A 45 -8.29 11.36 -8.11
N LEU A 46 -9.58 11.60 -8.30
CA LEU A 46 -10.57 11.51 -7.21
C LEU A 46 -10.71 10.07 -6.72
N ALA A 47 -10.83 9.09 -7.62
CA ALA A 47 -10.89 7.68 -7.24
C ALA A 47 -9.63 7.25 -6.48
N LEU A 48 -8.45 7.62 -6.96
CA LEU A 48 -7.18 7.28 -6.30
C LEU A 48 -7.07 7.92 -4.91
N SER A 49 -7.32 9.23 -4.80
CA SER A 49 -7.18 9.94 -3.52
C SER A 49 -8.24 9.52 -2.49
N THR A 50 -9.47 9.22 -2.91
CA THR A 50 -10.55 8.84 -1.99
C THR A 50 -10.59 7.35 -1.71
N LEU A 51 -10.66 6.49 -2.73
CA LEU A 51 -10.82 5.05 -2.55
C LEU A 51 -9.50 4.38 -2.17
N SER A 52 -8.40 4.72 -2.84
CA SER A 52 -7.11 4.07 -2.59
C SER A 52 -6.35 4.67 -1.41
N THR A 53 -6.53 5.97 -1.12
CA THR A 53 -5.79 6.63 -0.03
C THR A 53 -6.66 6.89 1.20
N ALA A 54 -7.68 7.75 1.10
CA ALA A 54 -8.46 8.15 2.29
C ALA A 54 -9.20 6.97 2.94
N LEU A 55 -9.94 6.19 2.16
CA LEU A 55 -10.66 5.01 2.66
C LEU A 55 -9.70 3.96 3.22
N ALA A 56 -8.59 3.70 2.53
CA ALA A 56 -7.58 2.76 3.01
C ALA A 56 -6.97 3.19 4.36
N TYR A 57 -6.68 4.48 4.55
CA TYR A 57 -6.21 4.99 5.85
C TYR A 57 -7.26 4.86 6.95
N LEU A 58 -8.54 5.14 6.67
CA LEU A 58 -9.61 4.94 7.64
C LEU A 58 -9.73 3.47 8.06
N LEU A 59 -9.66 2.54 7.10
CA LEU A 59 -9.63 1.11 7.39
C LEU A 59 -8.39 0.72 8.19
N TYR A 60 -7.20 1.23 7.81
CA TYR A 60 -5.94 0.99 8.52
C TYR A 60 -6.03 1.42 9.99
N PHE A 61 -6.52 2.64 10.26
CA PHE A 61 -6.69 3.12 11.63
C PHE A 61 -7.81 2.38 12.39
N GLY A 62 -8.88 1.99 11.70
CA GLY A 62 -9.91 1.13 12.26
C GLY A 62 -9.38 -0.24 12.70
N ILE A 63 -8.53 -0.87 11.89
CA ILE A 63 -7.85 -2.12 12.23
C ILE A 63 -6.85 -1.91 13.36
N LEU A 64 -6.07 -0.81 13.32
CA LEU A 64 -5.14 -0.46 14.40
C LEU A 64 -5.84 -0.40 15.76
N ALA A 65 -6.97 0.29 15.82
CA ALA A 65 -7.72 0.50 17.04
C ALA A 65 -8.36 -0.79 17.58
N ARG A 66 -8.82 -1.68 16.69
CA ARG A 66 -9.54 -2.92 17.08
C ARG A 66 -8.63 -4.12 17.31
N ALA A 67 -7.63 -4.30 16.46
CA ALA A 67 -6.84 -5.52 16.33
C ALA A 67 -5.38 -5.34 16.76
N GLY A 68 -4.95 -4.10 17.03
CA GLY A 68 -3.59 -3.76 17.45
C GLY A 68 -2.55 -3.87 16.34
N ALA A 69 -1.33 -3.41 16.64
CA ALA A 69 -0.23 -3.30 15.67
C ALA A 69 0.18 -4.65 15.05
N ALA A 70 0.07 -5.75 15.78
CA ALA A 70 0.45 -7.08 15.30
C ALA A 70 -0.39 -7.54 14.10
N ASN A 71 -1.70 -7.29 14.09
CA ASN A 71 -2.56 -7.65 12.97
C ASN A 71 -2.38 -6.70 11.77
N LEU A 72 -2.05 -5.44 12.03
CA LEU A 72 -1.71 -4.50 10.95
C LEU A 72 -0.44 -4.91 10.20
N MET A 73 0.57 -5.43 10.90
CA MET A 73 1.75 -5.96 10.23
C MET A 73 1.40 -7.09 9.25
N LEU A 74 0.48 -7.98 9.62
CA LEU A 74 -0.02 -9.02 8.72
C LEU A 74 -0.68 -8.42 7.47
N VAL A 75 -1.45 -7.34 7.62
CA VAL A 75 -2.04 -6.63 6.47
C VAL A 75 -0.95 -6.10 5.54
N THR A 76 0.09 -5.46 6.07
CA THR A 76 1.22 -4.97 5.26
C THR A 76 1.92 -6.11 4.51
N LEU A 77 2.08 -7.26 5.16
CA LEU A 77 2.63 -8.47 4.54
C LEU A 77 1.69 -9.06 3.46
N MET A 78 0.38 -8.84 3.57
CA MET A 78 -0.59 -9.27 2.56
C MET A 78 -0.72 -8.32 1.35
N ILE A 79 -0.22 -7.08 1.43
CA ILE A 79 -0.29 -6.12 0.31
C ILE A 79 0.32 -6.71 -0.97
N PRO A 80 1.56 -7.26 -0.97
CA PRO A 80 2.17 -7.76 -2.21
C PRO A 80 1.42 -8.90 -2.92
N PRO A 81 0.98 -9.99 -2.26
CA PRO A 81 0.27 -11.07 -2.93
C PRO A 81 -1.10 -10.63 -3.44
N VAL A 82 -1.82 -9.76 -2.70
CA VAL A 82 -3.10 -9.20 -3.15
C VAL A 82 -2.90 -8.31 -4.38
N ALA A 83 -1.89 -7.43 -4.36
CA ALA A 83 -1.56 -6.58 -5.49
C ALA A 83 -1.26 -7.39 -6.76
N VAL A 84 -0.52 -8.49 -6.65
CA VAL A 84 -0.20 -9.33 -7.82
C VAL A 84 -1.41 -10.12 -8.30
N ALA A 85 -2.19 -10.71 -7.38
CA ALA A 85 -3.39 -11.44 -7.76
C ALA A 85 -4.38 -10.53 -8.51
N LEU A 86 -4.56 -9.30 -8.04
CA LEU A 86 -5.38 -8.29 -8.71
C LEU A 86 -4.74 -7.83 -10.03
N GLY A 87 -3.43 -7.59 -10.07
CA GLY A 87 -2.74 -7.19 -11.31
C GLY A 87 -2.86 -8.25 -12.41
N ALA A 88 -2.63 -9.52 -12.08
CA ALA A 88 -2.74 -10.62 -13.02
C ALA A 88 -4.20 -10.91 -13.45
N GLY A 89 -5.14 -10.84 -12.50
CA GLY A 89 -6.54 -11.19 -12.74
C GLY A 89 -7.39 -10.07 -13.35
N VAL A 90 -7.21 -8.82 -12.90
CA VAL A 90 -8.04 -7.67 -13.30
C VAL A 90 -7.48 -6.96 -14.51
N LEU A 91 -6.15 -6.78 -14.58
CA LEU A 91 -5.52 -6.02 -15.67
C LEU A 91 -5.31 -6.88 -16.94
N GLY A 92 -5.39 -8.21 -16.82
CA GLY A 92 -5.26 -9.14 -17.95
C GLY A 92 -3.90 -9.08 -18.64
N GLU A 93 -2.90 -8.44 -18.02
CA GLU A 93 -1.57 -8.30 -18.61
C GLU A 93 -0.87 -9.65 -18.68
N ARG A 94 -0.32 -9.99 -19.86
CA ARG A 94 0.64 -11.07 -19.98
C ARG A 94 1.89 -10.66 -19.21
N LEU A 95 1.99 -11.15 -17.99
CA LEU A 95 3.15 -10.93 -17.12
C LEU A 95 4.43 -11.22 -17.90
N SER A 96 5.22 -10.17 -18.13
CA SER A 96 6.53 -10.33 -18.77
C SER A 96 7.40 -11.23 -17.87
N PRO A 97 8.43 -11.91 -18.42
CA PRO A 97 9.34 -12.70 -17.61
C PRO A 97 9.94 -11.91 -16.42
N GLY A 98 10.14 -10.60 -16.59
CA GLY A 98 10.59 -9.71 -15.51
C GLY A 98 9.55 -9.51 -14.42
N ALA A 99 8.27 -9.37 -14.77
CA ALA A 99 7.17 -9.29 -13.81
C ALA A 99 7.01 -10.61 -13.02
N ILE A 100 7.17 -11.75 -13.69
CA ILE A 100 7.16 -13.07 -13.04
C ILE A 100 8.33 -13.22 -12.06
N ALA A 101 9.53 -12.78 -12.45
CA ALA A 101 10.71 -12.79 -11.57
C ALA A 101 10.51 -11.88 -10.35
N GLY A 102 10.03 -10.65 -10.55
CA GLY A 102 9.71 -9.73 -9.46
C GLY A 102 8.65 -10.28 -8.51
N PHE A 103 7.60 -10.91 -9.06
CA PHE A 103 6.58 -11.58 -8.25
C PHE A 103 7.15 -12.73 -7.42
N THR A 104 7.97 -13.58 -8.04
CA THR A 104 8.59 -14.72 -7.37
C THR A 104 9.48 -14.25 -6.22
N LEU A 105 10.25 -13.18 -6.44
CA LEU A 105 11.10 -12.56 -5.42
C LEU A 105 10.27 -12.04 -4.22
N ILE A 106 9.18 -11.32 -4.50
CA ILE A 106 8.24 -10.82 -3.48
C ILE A 106 7.60 -11.99 -2.71
N ALA A 107 7.16 -13.03 -3.40
CA ALA A 107 6.55 -14.21 -2.80
C ALA A 107 7.55 -14.94 -1.87
N ILE A 108 8.81 -15.06 -2.28
CA ILE A 108 9.88 -15.62 -1.44
C ILE A 108 10.13 -14.73 -0.21
N GLY A 109 10.27 -13.41 -0.42
CA GLY A 109 10.45 -12.46 0.67
C GLY A 109 9.33 -12.55 1.72
N LEU A 110 8.08 -12.63 1.25
CA LEU A 110 6.92 -12.80 2.12
C LEU A 110 6.98 -14.11 2.92
N ILE A 111 7.32 -15.24 2.28
CA ILE A 111 7.45 -16.54 2.97
C ILE A 111 8.52 -16.48 4.06
N VAL A 112 9.62 -15.78 3.80
CA VAL A 112 10.72 -15.60 4.76
C VAL A 112 10.31 -14.68 5.91
N THR A 113 9.67 -13.54 5.64
CA THR A 113 9.30 -12.55 6.67
C THR A 113 8.12 -13.00 7.52
N ASP A 114 7.13 -13.69 6.94
CA ASP A 114 5.92 -14.09 7.68
C ASP A 114 6.26 -15.15 8.74
N GLY A 115 7.25 -16.05 8.51
CA GLY A 115 7.80 -17.01 9.49
C GLY A 115 6.82 -18.07 10.03
N ARG A 116 5.52 -17.79 10.00
CA ARG A 116 4.38 -18.63 10.41
C ARG A 116 4.10 -19.73 9.41
N ALA A 117 4.40 -19.52 8.13
CA ALA A 117 4.43 -20.60 7.14
C ALA A 117 5.52 -21.63 7.47
N MET A 118 6.68 -21.17 7.94
CA MET A 118 7.79 -22.03 8.38
C MET A 118 7.42 -22.85 9.63
N SER A 119 6.71 -22.25 10.60
CA SER A 119 6.28 -22.98 11.81
C SER A 119 5.21 -24.03 11.52
N ARG A 120 4.34 -23.80 10.52
CA ARG A 120 3.36 -24.81 10.05
C ARG A 120 4.01 -25.95 9.27
N LEU A 121 5.07 -25.71 8.50
CA LEU A 121 5.86 -26.79 7.89
C LEU A 121 6.66 -27.60 8.93
N GLY A 122 7.11 -26.96 10.01
CA GLY A 122 7.74 -27.65 11.14
C GLY A 122 6.80 -28.59 11.89
N GLN A 123 5.53 -28.20 12.08
CA GLN A 123 4.53 -29.04 12.75
C GLN A 123 4.08 -30.26 11.93
N ARG A 124 4.14 -30.22 10.59
CA ARG A 124 3.83 -31.39 9.73
C ARG A 124 4.95 -32.44 9.68
N ARG A 125 6.15 -32.14 10.19
CA ARG A 125 7.25 -33.11 10.31
C ARG A 125 7.36 -33.76 11.69
N ALA A 126 6.56 -33.32 12.67
CA ALA A 126 6.57 -33.81 14.05
C ALA A 126 5.33 -34.64 14.44
N GLY A 127 4.49 -35.00 13.47
CA GLY A 127 3.43 -36.02 13.61
C GLY A 127 3.63 -37.10 12.57
#